data_AF-A0AAX3A039-F1
#
_entry.id   AF-A0AAX3A039-F1
#
_cell.length_a   1.000
_cell.length_b   1.000
_cell.length_c   1.000
_cell.angle_alpha   90.00
_cell.angle_beta   90.00
_cell.angle_gamma   90.00
#
_symmetry.space_group_name_H-M   'P 1'
#
loop_
_entity.id
_entity.type
_entity.pdbx_description
1 polymer ?
#
loop_
_entity_poly.entity_id
_entity_poly.type
_entity_poly.pdbx_seq_one_letter_code
_entity_poly.pdbx_strand_id
1 'polypeptide(L)'
;MGPDFSMVDSAEKAEQLCAQGQLERVFLTPAEFGGPDHVRNVVYCPVGSAAAKADVDLNIVASLIREGKVQMYSAVPIYEGVSFVPVAVDISAWHPESPDTGAFNARVAMWGSALQPDSAP
;
A
#
# COMPACT_ATOMS: atom_id res chain seq x y z
N MET A 1 -11.35 18.16 -2.72
CA MET A 1 -10.75 17.47 -3.88
C MET A 1 -9.41 16.94 -3.42
N GLY A 2 -9.25 15.62 -3.44
CA GLY A 2 -7.96 15.00 -3.12
C GLY A 2 -6.96 15.20 -4.28
N PRO A 3 -5.69 14.82 -4.09
CA PRO A 3 -4.72 14.87 -5.16
C PRO A 3 -5.10 13.92 -6.30
N ASP A 4 -4.78 14.30 -7.54
CA ASP A 4 -5.02 13.50 -8.74
C ASP A 4 -3.70 13.17 -9.42
N PHE A 5 -3.44 11.86 -9.60
CA PHE A 5 -2.22 11.35 -10.24
C PHE A 5 -2.55 10.52 -11.49
N SER A 6 -3.75 10.66 -12.05
CA SER A 6 -4.24 9.86 -13.19
C SER A 6 -3.36 10.01 -14.44
N MET A 7 -2.67 11.14 -14.56
CA MET A 7 -1.78 11.49 -15.69
C MET A 7 -0.33 11.04 -15.50
N VAL A 8 0.01 10.46 -14.34
CA VAL A 8 1.35 9.96 -14.02
C VAL A 8 1.45 8.54 -14.55
N ASP A 9 1.67 8.37 -15.85
CA ASP A 9 1.65 7.07 -16.55
C ASP A 9 3.01 6.36 -16.67
N SER A 10 4.05 6.92 -16.04
CA SER A 10 5.43 6.47 -16.23
C SER A 10 6.29 6.73 -15.01
N ALA A 11 7.30 5.88 -14.80
CA ALA A 11 8.22 5.97 -13.66
C ALA A 11 8.93 7.33 -13.60
N GLU A 12 9.33 7.88 -14.76
CA GLU A 12 10.00 9.19 -14.85
C GLU A 12 9.13 10.33 -14.30
N LYS A 13 7.82 10.33 -14.61
CA LYS A 13 6.88 11.33 -14.07
C LYS A 13 6.71 11.16 -12.56
N ALA A 14 6.62 9.93 -12.08
CA ALA A 14 6.50 9.64 -10.66
C ALA A 14 7.76 10.05 -9.88
N GLU A 15 8.95 9.81 -10.44
CA GLU A 15 10.23 10.25 -9.89
C GLU A 15 10.34 11.78 -9.82
N GLN A 16 9.91 12.49 -10.87
CA GLN A 16 9.89 13.95 -10.87
C GLN A 16 8.97 14.51 -9.79
N LEU A 17 7.76 13.97 -9.65
CA LEU A 17 6.83 14.37 -8.59
C LEU A 17 7.36 14.00 -7.19
N CYS A 18 8.11 12.91 -7.09
CA CYS A 18 8.79 12.54 -5.85
C CYS A 18 9.90 13.53 -5.49
N ALA A 19 10.73 13.94 -6.46
CA ALA A 19 11.76 14.95 -6.28
C ALA A 19 11.18 16.33 -5.93
N GLN A 20 9.94 16.62 -6.34
CA GLN A 20 9.20 17.83 -5.99
C GLN A 20 8.50 17.75 -4.62
N GLY A 21 8.58 16.61 -3.92
CA GLY A 21 7.91 16.39 -2.63
C GLY A 21 6.40 16.23 -2.74
N GLN A 22 5.87 15.89 -3.92
CA GLN A 22 4.44 15.59 -4.12
C GLN A 22 4.13 14.10 -3.98
N LEU A 23 5.11 13.25 -4.31
CA LEU A 23 5.07 11.80 -4.09
C LEU A 23 6.19 11.39 -3.14
N GLU A 24 6.01 10.22 -2.53
CA GLU A 24 7.04 9.53 -1.77
C GLU A 24 7.11 8.06 -2.20
N ARG A 25 8.18 7.38 -1.82
CA ARG A 25 8.37 5.96 -2.11
C ARG A 25 7.97 5.16 -0.89
N VAL A 26 7.15 4.14 -1.10
CA VAL A 26 6.75 3.21 -0.04
C VAL A 26 7.08 1.78 -0.43
N PHE A 27 7.62 1.01 0.53
CA PHE A 27 7.86 -0.41 0.37
C PHE A 27 6.54 -1.17 0.54
N LEU A 28 6.20 -2.06 -0.40
CA LEU A 28 5.00 -2.90 -0.29
C LEU A 28 5.17 -3.88 0.87
N THR A 29 6.31 -4.56 0.93
CA THR A 29 6.71 -5.42 2.04
C THR A 29 7.82 -4.73 2.82
N PRO A 30 7.61 -4.37 4.09
CA PRO A 30 8.66 -3.76 4.90
C PRO A 30 9.81 -4.74 5.13
N ALA A 31 11.03 -4.21 5.31
CA ALA A 31 12.22 -5.00 5.55
C ALA A 31 12.11 -5.85 6.83
N GLU A 32 11.34 -5.38 7.83
CA GLU A 32 11.05 -6.10 9.07
C GLU A 32 10.31 -7.43 8.85
N PHE A 33 9.61 -7.58 7.72
CA PHE A 33 8.92 -8.82 7.34
C PHE A 33 9.71 -9.66 6.33
N GLY A 34 10.98 -9.31 6.07
CA GLY A 34 11.83 -9.98 5.08
C GLY A 34 11.57 -9.51 3.64
N GLY A 35 10.95 -8.35 3.46
CA GLY A 35 10.72 -7.77 2.13
C GLY A 35 12.03 -7.53 1.38
N PRO A 36 12.19 -8.01 0.14
CA PRO A 36 13.40 -7.75 -0.63
C PRO A 36 13.50 -6.26 -0.96
N ASP A 37 14.69 -5.68 -0.78
CA ASP A 37 15.01 -4.32 -1.26
C ASP A 37 15.19 -4.34 -2.79
N HIS A 38 14.07 -4.52 -3.50
CA HIS A 38 14.03 -4.63 -4.95
C HIS A 38 13.10 -3.57 -5.50
N VAL A 39 13.39 -3.03 -6.69
CA VAL A 39 12.53 -2.04 -7.38
C VAL A 39 11.08 -2.48 -7.57
N ARG A 40 10.80 -3.79 -7.48
CA ARG A 40 9.44 -4.36 -7.58
C ARG A 40 8.66 -4.30 -6.27
N ASN A 41 9.35 -4.06 -5.16
CA ASN A 41 8.78 -3.92 -3.83
C ASN A 41 8.55 -2.45 -3.46
N VAL A 42 8.74 -1.51 -4.39
CA VAL A 42 8.58 -0.08 -4.14
C VAL A 42 7.54 0.49 -5.08
N VAL A 43 6.61 1.28 -4.54
CA VAL A 43 5.65 2.06 -5.31
C VAL A 43 5.74 3.53 -4.94
N TYR A 44 5.33 4.40 -5.84
CA TYR A 44 5.17 5.83 -5.55
C TYR A 44 3.79 6.07 -4.98
N CYS A 45 3.66 6.87 -3.94
CA CYS A 45 2.38 7.22 -3.35
C CYS A 45 2.32 8.70 -2.95
N PRO A 46 1.12 9.28 -2.76
CA PRO A 46 0.96 10.63 -2.26
C PRO A 46 1.55 10.78 -0.86
N VAL A 47 2.11 11.95 -0.55
CA VAL A 47 2.66 12.25 0.77
C VAL A 47 1.64 11.96 1.88
N GLY A 48 2.09 11.24 2.91
CA GLY A 48 1.28 10.75 4.02
C GLY A 48 0.79 9.32 3.84
N SER A 49 0.76 8.81 2.60
CA SER A 49 0.32 7.43 2.33
C SER A 49 1.33 6.39 2.82
N ALA A 50 2.63 6.72 2.81
CA ALA A 50 3.63 5.82 3.38
C ALA A 50 3.48 5.71 4.91
N ALA A 51 3.17 6.82 5.59
CA ALA A 51 2.90 6.83 7.02
C ALA A 51 1.63 6.03 7.37
N ALA A 52 0.55 6.20 6.60
CA ALA A 52 -0.69 5.43 6.78
C ALA A 52 -0.45 3.92 6.61
N LYS A 53 0.34 3.54 5.62
CA LYS A 53 0.74 2.13 5.43
C LYS A 53 1.64 1.63 6.56
N ALA A 54 2.63 2.41 6.98
CA ALA A 54 3.51 2.05 8.08
C ALA A 54 2.74 1.85 9.40
N ASP A 55 1.68 2.62 9.63
CA ASP A 55 0.79 2.42 10.78
C ASP A 55 0.12 1.04 10.75
N VAL A 56 -0.44 0.64 9.59
CA VAL A 56 -1.04 -0.69 9.42
C VAL A 56 0.00 -1.80 9.61
N ASP A 57 1.17 -1.65 8.98
CA ASP A 57 2.21 -2.68 9.01
C ASP A 57 2.79 -2.83 10.43
N LEU A 58 3.22 -1.72 11.05
CA LEU A 58 4.01 -1.76 12.28
C LEU A 58 3.16 -1.81 13.55
N ASN A 59 1.97 -1.18 13.55
CA ASN A 59 1.14 -1.16 14.75
C ASN A 59 0.16 -2.34 14.79
N ILE A 60 -0.36 -2.77 13.64
CA ILE A 60 -1.36 -3.85 13.57
C ILE A 60 -0.70 -5.18 13.20
N VAL A 61 -0.12 -5.26 11.99
CA VAL A 61 0.38 -6.55 11.46
C VAL A 61 1.56 -7.08 12.28
N ALA A 62 2.53 -6.23 12.65
CA ALA A 62 3.67 -6.67 13.45
C ALA A 62 3.25 -7.22 14.82
N SER A 63 2.18 -6.68 15.42
CA SER A 63 1.59 -7.21 16.65
C SER A 63 1.00 -8.61 16.43
N LEU A 64 0.23 -8.80 15.35
CA LEU A 64 -0.33 -10.10 14.98
C LEU A 64 0.76 -11.15 14.69
N ILE A 65 1.87 -10.75 14.06
CA ILE A 65 3.03 -11.62 13.83
C ILE A 65 3.67 -12.01 15.17
N ARG A 66 3.89 -11.03 16.06
CA ARG A 66 4.47 -11.27 17.39
C ARG A 66 3.62 -12.22 18.23
N GLU A 67 2.30 -12.14 18.10
CA GLU A 67 1.35 -13.04 18.76
C GLU A 67 1.23 -14.41 18.08
N GLY A 68 1.90 -14.64 16.95
CA GLY A 68 1.80 -15.87 16.16
C GLY A 68 0.46 -16.05 15.44
N LYS A 69 -0.38 -15.01 15.38
CA LYS A 69 -1.70 -15.05 14.74
C LYS A 69 -1.62 -15.02 13.22
N VAL A 70 -0.59 -14.39 12.66
CA VAL A 70 -0.31 -14.36 11.23
C VAL A 70 1.18 -14.64 10.98
N GLN A 71 1.49 -15.31 9.87
CA GLN A 71 2.87 -15.59 9.44
C GLN A 71 3.13 -15.20 7.98
N MET A 72 2.05 -14.99 7.21
CA MET A 72 2.10 -14.58 5.82
C MET A 72 1.61 -13.14 5.71
N TYR A 73 2.20 -12.40 4.77
CA TYR A 73 1.89 -11.01 4.48
C TYR A 73 1.90 -10.77 2.97
N SER A 74 0.95 -9.97 2.48
CA SER A 74 0.89 -9.51 1.11
C SER A 74 0.41 -8.07 1.06
N ALA A 75 1.05 -7.24 0.24
CA ALA A 75 0.63 -5.89 -0.06
C ALA A 75 0.54 -5.72 -1.58
N VAL A 76 -0.69 -5.56 -2.08
CA VAL A 76 -0.98 -5.50 -3.50
C VAL A 76 -1.40 -4.08 -3.87
N PRO A 77 -0.61 -3.36 -4.69
CA PRO A 77 -1.00 -2.05 -5.18
C PRO A 77 -2.13 -2.15 -6.21
N ILE A 78 -3.13 -1.28 -6.06
CA ILE A 78 -4.29 -1.17 -6.95
C ILE A 78 -4.11 0.07 -7.81
N TYR A 79 -4.13 -0.12 -9.13
CA TYR A 79 -3.96 0.96 -10.11
C TYR A 79 -5.28 1.24 -10.83
N GLU A 80 -5.44 2.49 -11.27
CA GLU A 80 -6.59 2.92 -12.07
C GLU A 80 -6.13 3.53 -13.39
N GLY A 81 -6.77 3.11 -14.48
CA GLY A 81 -6.47 3.59 -15.83
C GLY A 81 -5.02 3.31 -16.23
N VAL A 82 -4.33 4.36 -16.66
CA VAL A 82 -2.92 4.30 -17.10
C VAL A 82 -1.94 4.77 -16.03
N SER A 83 -2.42 5.06 -14.81
CA SER A 83 -1.58 5.61 -13.75
C SER A 83 -0.55 4.59 -13.26
N PHE A 84 0.69 5.07 -13.12
CA PHE A 84 1.83 4.45 -12.48
C PHE A 84 1.84 4.67 -10.95
N VAL A 85 0.97 5.55 -10.44
CA VAL A 85 0.72 5.73 -9.00
C VAL A 85 -0.52 4.89 -8.63
N PRO A 86 -0.45 3.96 -7.67
CA PRO A 86 -1.61 3.20 -7.23
C PRO A 86 -2.60 4.09 -6.47
N VAL A 87 -3.88 3.87 -6.69
CA VAL A 87 -4.99 4.54 -5.96
C VAL A 87 -5.14 4.00 -4.54
N ALA A 88 -4.74 2.74 -4.31
CA ALA A 88 -4.76 2.10 -3.00
C ALA A 88 -3.70 0.98 -2.91
N VAL A 89 -3.44 0.54 -1.69
CA VAL A 89 -2.73 -0.73 -1.43
C VAL A 89 -3.62 -1.61 -0.55
N ASP A 90 -3.90 -2.81 -1.04
CA ASP A 90 -4.59 -3.84 -0.29
C ASP A 90 -3.57 -4.68 0.47
N ILE A 91 -3.72 -4.70 1.80
CA ILE A 91 -2.86 -5.41 2.73
C ILE A 91 -3.63 -6.60 3.26
N SER A 92 -3.03 -7.78 3.14
CA SER A 92 -3.55 -9.02 3.71
C SER A 92 -2.47 -9.69 4.53
N ALA A 93 -2.81 -10.11 5.75
CA ALA A 93 -1.93 -10.90 6.60
C ALA A 93 -2.71 -12.10 7.16
N TRP A 94 -2.16 -13.31 7.07
CA TRP A 94 -2.88 -14.53 7.46
C TRP A 94 -1.95 -15.59 8.06
N HIS A 95 -2.56 -16.55 8.74
CA HIS A 95 -1.88 -17.78 9.14
C HIS A 95 -1.96 -18.81 8.00
N PRO A 96 -0.86 -19.48 7.61
CA PRO A 96 -0.87 -20.43 6.50
C PRO A 96 -1.81 -21.63 6.74
N GLU A 97 -2.06 -21.99 7.99
CA GLU A 97 -3.01 -23.05 8.38
C GLU A 97 -4.48 -22.59 8.42
N SER A 98 -4.75 -21.29 8.27
CA SER A 98 -6.10 -20.72 8.29
C SER A 98 -6.22 -19.50 7.37
N PRO A 99 -6.00 -19.68 6.05
CA PRO A 99 -5.97 -18.58 5.09
C PRO A 99 -7.32 -17.86 4.96
N ASP A 100 -8.44 -18.54 5.18
CA ASP A 100 -9.79 -18.00 4.98
C ASP A 100 -10.39 -17.32 6.22
N THR A 101 -9.88 -17.64 7.43
CA THR A 101 -10.52 -17.26 8.72
C THR A 101 -9.60 -16.51 9.68
N GLY A 102 -8.27 -16.58 9.48
CA GLY A 102 -7.27 -15.88 10.29
C GLY A 102 -6.73 -14.60 9.64
N ALA A 103 -7.38 -14.10 8.59
CA ALA A 103 -6.85 -13.04 7.75
C ALA A 103 -7.21 -11.64 8.26
N PHE A 104 -6.20 -10.85 8.63
CA PHE A 104 -6.33 -9.39 8.69
C PHE A 104 -6.30 -8.84 7.27
N ASN A 105 -7.27 -7.98 6.95
CA ASN A 105 -7.32 -7.28 5.67
C ASN A 105 -7.52 -5.78 5.94
N ALA A 106 -6.73 -4.96 5.27
CA ALA A 106 -6.86 -3.52 5.29
C ALA A 106 -6.61 -2.94 3.91
N ARG A 107 -7.34 -1.87 3.58
CA ARG A 107 -7.08 -1.07 2.39
C ARG A 107 -6.55 0.28 2.82
N VAL A 108 -5.36 0.62 2.34
CA VAL A 108 -4.79 1.97 2.47
C VAL A 108 -5.16 2.73 1.21
N ALA A 109 -6.22 3.54 1.29
CA ALA A 109 -6.62 4.42 0.20
C ALA A 109 -5.66 5.61 0.11
N MET A 110 -5.15 5.88 -1.09
CA MET A 110 -4.12 6.89 -1.33
C MET A 110 -4.69 8.11 -2.06
N TRP A 111 -5.42 7.89 -3.16
CA TRP A 111 -6.03 8.96 -3.96
C TRP A 111 -7.10 8.41 -4.91
N GLY A 112 -7.71 9.30 -5.71
CA GLY A 112 -8.63 8.90 -6.78
C GLY A 112 -9.92 8.27 -6.28
N SER A 113 -10.42 7.26 -7.00
CA SER A 113 -11.64 6.51 -6.66
C SER A 113 -11.58 5.82 -5.29
N ALA A 114 -10.38 5.46 -4.81
CA ALA A 114 -10.21 4.81 -3.52
C ALA A 114 -10.57 5.69 -2.31
N LEU A 115 -10.58 7.02 -2.48
CA LEU A 115 -11.01 7.96 -1.44
C LEU A 115 -12.52 8.23 -1.45
N GLN A 116 -13.24 7.76 -2.47
CA GLN A 116 -14.68 7.93 -2.51
C GLN A 116 -15.30 6.92 -1.54
N PRO A 117 -16.18 7.37 -0.61
CA PRO A 117 -16.95 6.42 0.18
C PRO A 117 -17.75 5.57 -0.79
N ASP A 118 -17.75 4.25 -0.57
CA ASP A 118 -18.57 3.30 -1.32
C ASP A 118 -19.98 3.89 -1.39
N SER A 119 -20.36 4.34 -2.58
CA SER A 119 -21.71 4.84 -2.82
C SER A 119 -22.58 3.60 -2.89
N ALA A 120 -22.85 3.04 -1.71
CA ALA A 120 -23.82 1.97 -1.56
C ALA A 120 -25.17 2.51 -2.07
N PRO A 121 -25.82 1.81 -3.02
CA PRO A 121 -27.16 2.18 -3.49
C PRO A 121 -28.22 2.04 -2.39
#